data_AF-A0A1I0E7R8-F1
#
_entry.id   AF-A0A1I0E7R8-F1
#
_cell.length_a   1.000
_cell.length_b   1.000
_cell.length_c   1.000
_cell.angle_alpha   90.00
_cell.angle_beta   90.00
_cell.angle_gamma   90.00
#
_symmetry.space_group_name_H-M   'P 1'
#
loop_
_entity.id
_entity.type
_entity.pdbx_description
1 polymer ?
#
loop_
_entity_poly.entity_id
_entity_poly.type
_entity_poly.pdbx_seq_one_letter_code
_entity_poly.pdbx_strand_id
1 'polypeptide(L)'
;MKSGFLFVCRHPSDPLLIKVGYTTGTIKKALERINTNASKEAGQIVKDTGKDWKVSKKIKVDDPSYAKSAFWDASSQHALRGNFDVSRMADEEVDMCLNEAQKARRKVETKPKRDKNWMLQQLEGTGIKLIGNYRGLITRVEFEYPDGERFVEVPARLVQMLNRLREETE
;
A
#
# COMPACT_ATOMS: atom_id res chain seq x y z
N MET A 1 0.74 -9.79 9.83
CA MET A 1 0.64 -8.34 10.06
C MET A 1 0.90 -8.07 11.52
N LYS A 2 1.55 -6.95 11.87
CA LYS A 2 1.77 -6.60 13.29
C LYS A 2 0.88 -5.41 13.62
N SER A 3 -0.04 -5.64 14.54
CA SER A 3 -0.86 -4.58 15.11
C SER A 3 0.02 -3.54 15.79
N GLY A 4 -0.53 -2.34 15.92
CA GLY A 4 0.18 -1.22 16.50
C GLY A 4 -0.75 -0.04 16.69
N PHE A 5 -0.18 1.16 16.60
CA PHE A 5 -0.88 2.40 16.84
C PHE A 5 -0.71 3.35 15.66
N LEU A 6 -1.82 3.97 15.27
CA LEU A 6 -1.83 5.24 14.56
C LEU A 6 -2.02 6.33 15.61
N PHE A 7 -1.28 7.43 15.49
CA PHE A 7 -1.38 8.54 16.43
C PHE A 7 -1.21 9.87 15.71
N VAL A 8 -1.85 10.90 16.28
CA VAL A 8 -1.81 12.27 15.81
C VAL A 8 -1.05 13.09 16.83
N CYS A 9 -0.14 13.91 16.33
CA CYS A 9 0.60 14.89 17.12
C CYS A 9 0.13 16.29 16.76
N ARG A 10 0.07 17.16 17.77
CA ARG A 10 -0.17 18.60 17.64
C ARG A 10 1.09 19.36 18.00
N HIS A 11 1.40 20.42 17.26
CA HIS A 11 2.54 21.26 17.57
C HIS A 11 2.12 22.41 18.50
N PRO A 12 2.86 22.73 19.58
CA PRO A 12 2.46 23.78 20.52
C PRO A 12 2.48 25.21 19.95
N SER A 13 3.08 25.44 18.77
CA SER A 13 3.10 26.76 18.13
C SER A 13 1.84 27.07 17.31
N ASP A 14 1.10 26.04 16.90
CA ASP A 14 -0.08 26.17 16.05
C ASP A 14 -1.01 24.98 16.35
N PRO A 15 -2.15 25.21 17.01
CA PRO A 15 -3.06 24.13 17.38
C PRO A 15 -3.67 23.43 16.18
N LEU A 16 -3.67 24.02 14.98
CA LEU A 16 -4.13 23.35 13.75
C LEU A 16 -3.02 22.49 13.12
N LEU A 17 -1.76 22.75 13.46
CA LEU A 17 -0.63 22.04 12.88
C LEU A 17 -0.50 20.62 13.46
N ILE A 18 -0.60 19.66 12.56
CA ILE A 18 -0.78 18.25 12.84
C ILE A 18 0.32 17.44 12.17
N LYS A 19 0.73 16.36 12.85
CA LYS A 19 1.52 15.28 12.26
C LYS A 19 0.91 13.93 12.53
N VAL A 20 0.80 13.10 11.50
CA VAL A 20 0.30 11.72 11.63
C VAL A 20 1.47 10.74 11.65
N GLY A 21 1.61 10.04 12.78
CA GLY A 21 2.63 9.02 13.00
C GLY A 21 2.00 7.63 13.19
N TYR A 22 2.79 6.59 12.99
CA TYR A 22 2.41 5.24 13.34
C TYR A 22 3.58 4.47 13.94
N THR A 23 3.27 3.39 14.66
CA THR A 23 4.29 2.50 15.23
C THR A 23 3.73 1.11 15.50
N THR A 24 4.55 0.08 15.34
CA THR A 24 4.29 -1.29 15.83
C THR A 24 4.91 -1.51 17.22
N GLY A 25 5.71 -0.56 17.71
CA GLY A 25 6.29 -0.53 19.05
C GLY A 25 5.61 0.48 19.96
N THR A 26 6.39 1.19 20.78
CA THR A 26 5.85 2.21 21.70
C THR A 26 5.72 3.57 21.03
N ILE A 27 4.64 4.28 21.36
CA ILE A 27 4.42 5.67 20.89
C ILE A 27 5.52 6.60 21.40
N LYS A 28 6.03 6.40 22.62
CA LYS A 28 7.12 7.21 23.20
C LYS A 28 8.36 7.23 22.30
N LYS A 29 8.87 6.06 21.89
CA LYS A 29 10.03 5.97 20.98
C LYS A 29 9.74 6.52 19.59
N ALA A 30 8.48 6.45 19.13
CA ALA A 30 8.09 7.03 17.86
C ALA A 30 8.05 8.56 17.92
N LEU A 31 7.52 9.13 19.00
CA LEU A 31 7.48 10.56 19.24
C LEU A 31 8.88 11.17 19.39
N GLU A 32 9.78 10.50 20.12
CA GLU A 32 11.18 10.92 20.27
C GLU A 32 11.88 11.04 18.91
N ARG A 33 11.70 10.05 18.03
CA ARG A 33 12.22 10.12 16.65
C ARG A 33 11.62 11.28 15.85
N ILE A 34 10.34 11.59 16.06
CA ILE A 34 9.68 12.72 15.39
C ILE A 34 10.32 14.04 15.83
N ASN A 35 10.59 14.21 17.12
CA ASN A 35 11.14 15.45 17.65
C ASN A 35 12.64 15.63 17.37
N THR A 36 13.39 14.55 17.18
CA THR A 36 14.86 14.60 17.01
C THR A 36 15.32 14.52 15.56
N ASN A 37 14.52 13.98 14.64
CA ASN A 37 14.95 13.76 13.26
C ASN A 37 14.79 15.00 12.37
N ALA A 38 15.80 15.86 12.38
CA ALA A 38 15.85 17.08 11.57
C ALA A 38 15.89 16.86 10.04
N SER A 39 16.07 15.61 9.55
CA SER A 39 15.96 15.31 8.11
C SER A 39 14.52 15.25 7.60
N LYS A 40 13.54 15.33 8.50
CA LYS A 40 12.11 15.30 8.20
C LYS A 40 11.47 16.63 8.58
N GLU A 41 10.42 17.01 7.86
CA GLU A 41 9.68 18.25 8.05
C GLU A 41 9.31 18.49 9.53
N ALA A 42 8.82 17.46 10.22
CA ALA A 42 8.48 17.53 11.62
C ALA A 42 9.65 17.92 12.54
N GLY A 43 10.83 17.34 12.32
CA GLY A 43 12.02 17.67 13.11
C GLY A 43 12.61 19.02 12.73
N GLN A 44 12.45 19.45 11.48
CA GLN A 44 12.80 20.80 11.06
C GLN A 44 11.92 21.84 11.80
N ILE A 45 10.61 21.59 11.94
CA ILE A 45 9.71 22.45 12.73
C ILE A 45 10.15 22.53 14.20
N VAL A 46 10.61 21.42 14.81
CA VAL A 46 11.17 21.46 16.17
C VAL A 46 12.42 22.32 16.22
N LYS A 47 13.33 22.17 15.25
CA LYS A 47 14.55 22.99 15.15
C LYS A 47 14.24 24.47 15.01
N ASP A 48 13.23 24.82 14.21
CA ASP A 48 12.88 26.21 13.91
C ASP A 48 12.13 26.88 15.07
N THR A 49 11.31 26.12 15.79
CA THR A 49 10.44 26.66 16.86
C THR A 49 10.96 26.44 18.27
N GLY A 50 11.91 25.52 18.45
CA GLY A 50 12.40 25.06 19.76
C GLY A 50 11.35 24.29 20.59
N LYS A 51 10.25 23.85 19.99
CA LYS A 51 9.14 23.18 20.69
C LYS A 51 8.94 21.77 20.16
N ASP A 52 8.69 20.85 21.08
CA ASP A 52 8.45 19.44 20.77
C ASP A 52 6.98 19.18 20.38
N TRP A 53 6.78 18.27 19.43
CA TRP A 53 5.45 17.73 19.12
C TRP A 53 4.89 16.95 20.31
N LYS A 54 3.57 17.01 20.48
CA LYS A 54 2.85 16.27 21.54
C LYS A 54 1.78 15.40 20.93
N VAL A 55 1.68 14.15 21.39
CA VAL A 55 0.59 13.25 20.98
C VAL A 55 -0.72 13.77 21.55
N SER A 56 -1.70 13.99 20.67
CA SER A 56 -3.04 14.43 21.04
C SER A 56 -4.05 13.27 21.02
N LYS A 57 -4.04 12.46 19.95
CA LYS A 57 -4.98 11.35 19.75
C LYS A 57 -4.24 10.10 19.31
N LYS A 58 -4.77 8.91 19.64
CA LYS A 58 -4.22 7.61 19.23
C LYS A 58 -5.31 6.55 19.12
N ILE A 59 -5.15 5.65 18.16
CA ILE A 59 -6.01 4.48 17.97
C ILE A 59 -5.16 3.23 17.78
N LYS A 60 -5.67 2.07 18.22
CA LYS A 60 -5.06 0.76 17.98
C LYS A 60 -5.60 0.19 16.67
N VAL A 61 -4.71 -0.31 15.81
CA VAL A 61 -5.04 -0.80 14.47
C VAL A 61 -4.20 -2.03 14.12
N ASP A 62 -4.71 -2.87 13.23
CA ASP A 62 -4.05 -4.13 12.84
C ASP A 62 -2.91 -3.92 11.84
N ASP A 63 -3.01 -2.90 11.00
CA ASP A 63 -1.98 -2.46 10.06
C ASP A 63 -1.81 -0.93 10.16
N PRO A 64 -0.87 -0.45 10.99
CA PRO A 64 -0.68 0.98 11.19
C PRO A 64 -0.23 1.75 9.94
N SER A 65 0.47 1.08 9.03
CA SER A 65 0.90 1.71 7.77
C SER A 65 -0.30 1.93 6.86
N TYR A 66 -1.16 0.91 6.73
CA TYR A 66 -2.39 1.02 5.94
C TYR A 66 -3.38 2.01 6.55
N ALA A 67 -3.54 1.99 7.88
CA ALA A 67 -4.37 2.95 8.59
C ALA A 67 -3.90 4.41 8.37
N LYS A 68 -2.59 4.67 8.30
CA LYS A 68 -2.07 6.00 7.96
C LYS A 68 -2.44 6.42 6.53
N SER A 69 -2.43 5.49 5.57
CA SER A 69 -2.90 5.78 4.20
C SER A 69 -4.38 6.17 4.22
N ALA A 70 -5.22 5.34 4.85
CA ALA A 70 -6.66 5.59 4.94
C ALA A 70 -7.00 6.91 5.65
N PHE A 71 -6.22 7.29 6.67
CA PHE A 71 -6.34 8.61 7.30
C PHE A 71 -6.15 9.73 6.27
N TRP A 72 -5.07 9.69 5.49
CA TRP A 72 -4.78 10.73 4.51
C TRP A 72 -5.74 10.71 3.33
N ASP A 73 -6.21 9.53 2.93
CA ASP A 73 -7.21 9.37 1.87
C ASP A 73 -8.58 9.96 2.26
N ALA A 74 -8.93 9.93 3.55
CA ALA A 74 -10.14 10.55 4.08
C ALA A 74 -9.99 12.07 4.31
N SER A 75 -8.77 12.59 4.31
CA SER A 75 -8.50 14.00 4.58
C SER A 75 -8.77 14.89 3.36
N SER A 76 -9.06 16.17 3.61
CA SER A 76 -9.15 17.20 2.56
C SER A 76 -7.87 17.33 1.73
N GLN A 77 -6.73 16.90 2.28
CA GLN A 77 -5.43 16.92 1.62
C GLN A 77 -5.29 15.84 0.55
N HIS A 78 -6.15 14.81 0.51
CA HIS A 78 -6.07 13.76 -0.51
C HIS A 78 -6.12 14.31 -1.95
N ALA A 79 -6.83 15.41 -2.18
CA ALA A 79 -6.92 16.07 -3.48
C ALA A 79 -5.58 16.66 -3.96
N LEU A 80 -4.69 17.00 -3.01
CA LEU A 80 -3.37 17.51 -3.29
C LEU A 80 -2.46 16.28 -3.46
N ARG A 81 -2.04 15.96 -4.68
CA ARG A 81 -1.24 14.76 -4.98
C ARG A 81 0.18 14.85 -4.37
N GLY A 82 0.31 14.60 -3.06
CA GLY A 82 1.56 14.72 -2.31
C GLY A 82 1.66 13.73 -1.15
N ASN A 83 2.90 13.42 -0.75
CA ASN A 83 3.18 12.66 0.46
C ASN A 83 3.18 13.61 1.66
N PHE A 84 2.03 13.80 2.29
CA PHE A 84 1.93 14.65 3.49
C PHE A 84 2.47 13.94 4.72
N ASP A 85 3.41 14.61 5.39
CA ASP A 85 3.91 14.18 6.69
C ASP A 85 3.46 15.11 7.82
N VAL A 86 3.12 16.35 7.48
CA VAL A 86 2.57 17.41 8.33
C VAL A 86 1.45 18.13 7.55
N SER A 87 0.38 18.55 8.24
CA SER A 87 -0.69 19.36 7.64
C SER A 87 -1.39 20.22 8.69
N ARG A 88 -2.12 21.26 8.26
CA ARG A 88 -3.08 21.97 9.12
C ARG A 88 -4.45 21.33 9.02
N MET A 89 -5.06 21.01 10.16
CA MET A 89 -6.33 20.30 10.23
C MET A 89 -7.10 20.64 11.52
N ALA A 90 -8.40 20.90 11.40
CA ALA A 90 -9.29 21.08 12.55
C ALA A 90 -9.54 19.74 13.29
N ASP A 91 -9.98 19.77 14.54
CA ASP A 91 -10.17 18.55 15.32
C ASP A 91 -11.28 17.66 14.75
N GLU A 92 -12.32 18.24 14.16
CA GLU A 92 -13.43 17.54 13.54
C GLU A 92 -12.96 16.72 12.33
N GLU A 93 -12.08 17.30 11.50
CA GLU A 93 -11.50 16.59 10.36
C GLU A 93 -10.53 15.49 10.83
N VAL A 94 -9.74 15.73 11.88
CA VAL A 94 -8.88 14.70 12.48
C VAL A 94 -9.72 13.51 12.96
N ASP A 95 -10.83 13.77 13.65
CA ASP A 95 -11.69 12.70 14.17
C ASP A 95 -12.36 11.89 13.06
N MET A 96 -12.84 12.56 12.02
CA MET A 96 -13.36 11.91 10.83
C MET A 96 -12.30 11.00 10.18
N CYS A 97 -11.08 11.50 9.97
CA CYS A 97 -10.01 10.73 9.36
C CYS A 97 -9.55 9.55 10.24
N LEU A 98 -9.51 9.72 11.56
CA LEU A 98 -9.23 8.62 12.50
C LEU A 98 -10.32 7.55 12.47
N ASN A 99 -11.58 7.93 12.33
CA ASN A 99 -12.70 6.99 12.22
C ASN A 99 -12.56 6.12 10.96
N GLU A 100 -12.22 6.72 9.82
CA GLU A 100 -11.97 5.97 8.58
C GLU A 100 -10.72 5.09 8.69
N ALA A 101 -9.64 5.60 9.29
CA ALA A 101 -8.44 4.80 9.55
C ALA A 101 -8.70 3.61 10.48
N GLN A 102 -9.63 3.72 11.43
CA GLN A 102 -9.98 2.63 12.33
C GLN A 102 -10.84 1.56 11.65
N LYS A 103 -11.72 1.97 10.73
CA LYS A 103 -12.50 1.04 9.88
C LYS A 103 -11.64 0.38 8.81
N ALA A 104 -10.53 1.02 8.42
CA ALA A 104 -9.64 0.54 7.39
C ALA A 104 -9.04 -0.82 7.76
N ARG A 105 -9.58 -1.86 7.12
CA ARG A 105 -8.95 -3.17 7.05
C ARG A 105 -8.31 -3.29 5.69
N ARG A 106 -7.04 -3.72 5.66
CA ARG A 106 -6.42 -4.06 4.38
C ARG A 106 -7.31 -5.12 3.74
N LYS A 107 -7.79 -4.86 2.53
CA LYS A 107 -8.43 -5.91 1.74
C LYS A 107 -7.43 -7.06 1.66
N VAL A 108 -7.84 -8.25 2.11
CA VAL A 108 -7.05 -9.46 1.90
C VAL A 108 -6.75 -9.47 0.41
N GLU A 109 -5.47 -9.45 0.03
CA GLU A 109 -5.07 -9.60 -1.36
C GLU A 109 -5.67 -10.92 -1.84
N THR A 110 -6.75 -10.84 -2.60
CA THR A 110 -7.32 -12.02 -3.23
C THR A 110 -6.25 -12.52 -4.17
N LYS A 111 -5.83 -13.78 -4.00
CA LYS A 111 -4.93 -14.42 -4.96
C LYS A 111 -5.46 -14.15 -6.37
N PRO A 112 -4.60 -13.74 -7.31
CA PRO A 112 -5.06 -13.49 -8.67
C PRO A 112 -5.76 -14.75 -9.20
N LYS A 113 -6.96 -14.58 -9.75
CA LYS A 113 -7.78 -15.70 -10.26
C LYS A 113 -7.07 -16.57 -11.29
N ARG A 114 -6.06 -16.01 -11.97
CA ARG A 114 -5.24 -16.65 -13.02
C ARG A 114 -3.78 -16.54 -12.62
N ASP A 115 -3.37 -17.35 -11.65
CA ASP A 115 -2.01 -17.40 -11.15
C ASP A 115 -1.14 -18.40 -11.95
N LYS A 116 0.11 -18.58 -11.51
CA LYS A 116 1.05 -19.53 -12.15
C LYS A 116 0.49 -20.94 -12.24
N ASN A 117 -0.13 -21.43 -11.17
CA ASN A 117 -0.64 -22.81 -11.11
C ASN A 117 -1.82 -22.98 -12.06
N TRP A 118 -2.73 -22.00 -12.11
CA TRP A 118 -3.80 -21.99 -13.09
C TRP A 118 -3.27 -22.03 -14.53
N MET A 119 -2.23 -21.24 -14.87
CA MET A 119 -1.62 -21.27 -16.20
C MET A 119 -0.99 -22.63 -16.51
N LEU A 120 -0.26 -23.22 -15.57
CA LEU A 120 0.34 -24.56 -15.76
C LEU A 120 -0.72 -25.63 -16.05
N GLN A 121 -1.88 -25.57 -15.38
CA GLN A 121 -3.00 -26.47 -15.68
C GLN A 121 -3.55 -26.29 -17.10
N GLN A 122 -3.59 -25.05 -17.62
CA GLN A 122 -4.07 -24.83 -19.00
C GLN A 122 -3.09 -25.36 -20.05
N LEU A 123 -1.78 -25.37 -19.73
CA LEU A 123 -0.72 -25.83 -20.62
C LEU A 123 -0.52 -27.35 -20.60
N GLU A 124 -1.14 -28.06 -19.67
CA GLU A 124 -0.98 -29.51 -19.54
C GLU A 124 -1.40 -30.24 -20.83
N GLY A 125 -0.54 -31.14 -21.30
CA GLY A 125 -0.76 -31.87 -22.55
C GLY A 125 -0.51 -31.08 -23.85
N THR A 126 -0.19 -29.79 -23.78
CA THR A 126 0.07 -28.96 -24.98
C THR A 126 1.55 -28.98 -25.42
N GLY A 127 2.45 -29.41 -24.53
CA GLY A 127 3.90 -29.34 -24.75
C GLY A 127 4.50 -27.92 -24.61
N ILE A 128 3.66 -26.89 -24.45
CA ILE A 128 4.09 -25.50 -24.25
C ILE A 128 4.59 -25.31 -22.82
N LYS A 129 5.73 -24.65 -22.66
CA LYS A 129 6.37 -24.36 -21.37
C LYS A 129 6.15 -22.92 -20.96
N LEU A 130 5.93 -22.71 -19.67
CA LEU A 130 5.94 -21.38 -19.05
C LEU A 130 7.38 -20.99 -18.66
N ILE A 131 7.93 -19.94 -19.28
CA ILE A 131 9.30 -19.48 -19.05
C ILE A 131 9.34 -18.21 -18.17
N GLY A 132 8.41 -17.29 -18.38
CA GLY A 132 8.41 -15.98 -17.74
C GLY A 132 7.95 -15.98 -16.28
N ASN A 133 8.47 -15.03 -15.48
CA ASN A 133 8.03 -14.80 -14.11
C ASN A 133 6.67 -14.10 -14.07
N TYR A 134 5.65 -14.77 -13.53
CA TYR A 134 4.34 -14.18 -13.30
C TYR A 134 4.37 -13.15 -12.16
N ARG A 135 3.90 -11.93 -12.42
CA ARG A 135 3.77 -10.84 -11.42
C ARG A 135 2.35 -10.26 -11.29
N GLY A 136 1.32 -10.97 -11.77
CA GLY A 136 -0.09 -10.56 -11.64
C GLY A 136 -0.88 -10.56 -12.95
N LEU A 137 -2.16 -10.18 -12.89
CA LEU A 137 -3.17 -10.38 -13.95
C LEU A 137 -2.91 -9.65 -15.29
N ILE A 138 -2.13 -8.57 -15.27
CA ILE A 138 -1.86 -7.70 -16.45
C ILE A 138 -0.43 -7.90 -16.97
N THR A 139 0.37 -8.75 -16.30
CA THR A 139 1.76 -8.98 -16.72
C THR A 139 1.75 -9.87 -17.95
N ARG A 140 2.44 -9.41 -19.00
CA ARG A 140 2.79 -10.23 -20.15
C ARG A 140 3.76 -11.33 -19.71
N VAL A 141 3.43 -12.57 -19.99
CA VAL A 141 4.18 -13.76 -19.57
C VAL A 141 4.75 -14.43 -20.80
N GLU A 142 6.01 -14.88 -20.71
CA GLU A 142 6.70 -15.57 -21.79
C GLU A 142 6.50 -17.08 -21.71
N PHE A 143 6.23 -17.68 -22.87
CA PHE A 143 5.97 -19.11 -23.08
C PHE A 143 6.83 -19.62 -24.25
N GLU A 144 7.05 -20.93 -24.29
CA GLU A 144 7.86 -21.60 -25.32
C GLU A 144 7.11 -22.81 -25.87
N TYR A 145 6.97 -22.88 -27.18
CA TYR A 145 6.40 -24.02 -27.91
C TYR A 145 7.35 -25.23 -27.91
N PRO A 146 6.87 -26.44 -28.25
CA PRO A 146 7.71 -27.65 -28.32
C PRO A 146 8.88 -27.56 -29.31
N ASP A 147 8.74 -26.78 -30.37
CA ASP A 147 9.76 -26.50 -31.39
C ASP A 147 10.80 -25.45 -30.95
N GLY A 148 10.61 -24.84 -29.76
CA GLY A 148 11.48 -23.83 -29.19
C GLY A 148 11.10 -22.38 -29.54
N GLU A 149 10.05 -22.15 -30.33
CA GLU A 149 9.58 -20.78 -30.58
C GLU A 149 8.96 -20.18 -29.32
N ARG A 150 9.23 -18.88 -29.08
CA ARG A 150 8.74 -18.19 -27.88
C ARG A 150 7.69 -17.16 -28.22
N PHE A 151 6.69 -17.07 -27.35
CA PHE A 151 5.64 -16.07 -27.46
C PHE A 151 5.32 -15.45 -26.11
N VAL A 152 4.69 -14.29 -26.15
CA VAL A 152 4.34 -13.51 -24.97
C VAL A 152 2.85 -13.25 -24.97
N GLU A 153 2.17 -13.65 -23.89
CA GLU A 153 0.73 -13.48 -23.77
C GLU A 153 0.33 -13.10 -22.35
N VAL A 154 -0.82 -12.44 -22.20
CA VAL A 154 -1.43 -12.18 -20.90
C VAL A 154 -2.23 -13.40 -20.44
N PRO A 155 -2.21 -13.75 -19.14
CA PRO A 155 -2.94 -14.91 -18.60
C PRO A 155 -4.43 -14.93 -18.96
N ALA A 156 -5.04 -13.75 -19.17
CA ALA A 156 -6.44 -13.63 -19.54
C ALA A 156 -6.78 -14.18 -20.93
N ARG A 157 -5.81 -14.26 -21.84
CA ARG A 157 -5.99 -14.69 -23.24
C ARG A 157 -5.44 -16.08 -23.54
N LEU A 158 -4.71 -16.67 -22.58
CA LEU A 158 -4.07 -17.97 -22.73
C LEU A 158 -5.04 -19.06 -23.24
N VAL A 159 -6.22 -19.21 -22.63
CA VAL A 159 -7.21 -20.23 -23.04
C VAL A 159 -7.71 -20.01 -24.46
N GLN A 160 -7.99 -18.75 -24.84
CA GLN A 160 -8.47 -18.43 -26.18
C GLN A 160 -7.40 -18.74 -27.24
N MET A 161 -6.14 -18.44 -26.94
CA MET A 161 -5.02 -18.77 -27.81
C MET A 161 -4.84 -20.29 -27.96
N LEU A 162 -4.87 -21.03 -26.85
CA LEU A 162 -4.75 -22.49 -26.87
C LEU A 162 -5.86 -23.17 -27.67
N ASN A 163 -7.10 -22.66 -27.60
CA ASN A 163 -8.21 -23.19 -28.38
C ASN A 163 -8.00 -22.97 -29.89
N ARG A 164 -7.53 -21.78 -30.31
CA ARG A 164 -7.22 -21.52 -31.74
C ARG A 164 -6.14 -22.46 -32.27
N LEU A 165 -5.08 -22.68 -31.49
CA LEU A 165 -4.01 -23.59 -31.89
C LEU A 165 -4.50 -25.03 -32.08
N ARG A 166 -5.49 -25.47 -31.28
CA ARG A 166 -6.09 -26.80 -31.43
C ARG A 166 -6.94 -26.88 -32.70
N GLU A 167 -7.75 -25.86 -32.97
CA GLU A 167 -8.59 -25.75 -34.17
C GLU A 167 -7.75 -25.70 -35.47
N GLU A 168 -6.50 -25.23 -35.42
CA GLU A 168 -5.58 -25.19 -36.57
C GLU A 168 -4.84 -26.53 -36.82
N THR A 169 -4.91 -27.48 -35.88
CA THR A 169 -4.26 -28.80 -35.95
C THR A 169 -5.21 -29.98 -36.22
N GLU A 170 -6.52 -29.74 -36.30
CA GLU A 170 -7.55 -30.70 -36.72
C GLU A 170 -7.89 -30.54 -38.21
#